data_AF-A0AAE8SNK1-F1
#
_entry.id   AF-A0AAE8SNK1-F1
#
_cell.length_a   1.000
_cell.length_b   1.000
_cell.length_c   1.000
_cell.angle_alpha   90.00
_cell.angle_beta   90.00
_cell.angle_gamma   90.00
#
_symmetry.space_group_name_H-M   'P 1'
#
loop_
_entity.id
_entity.type
_entity.pdbx_description
1 polymer ?
#
loop_
_entity_poly.entity_id
_entity_poly.type
_entity_poly.pdbx_seq_one_letter_code
_entity_poly.pdbx_strand_id
1 'polypeptide(L)'
;MAMAELGCDHVTVPGDILFQLSLLDYKANPPPGLTHQIKLVFRLSAWYTWPALILLPAAENGNLSSTDIDHLADNGAALTKAIAAGPVTERGLFELEAFKSNEVQSRRTIEEIFKQFK
;
A
#
# COMPACT_ATOMS: atom_id res chain seq x y z
N MET A 1 -14.23 5.18 0.71
CA MET A 1 -12.79 5.41 0.56
C MET A 1 -12.16 4.15 -0.03
N ALA A 2 -11.89 4.15 -1.33
CA ALA A 2 -11.07 3.16 -2.04
C ALA A 2 -10.52 3.76 -3.37
N MET A 3 -10.57 5.09 -3.51
CA MET A 3 -10.25 5.78 -4.76
C MET A 3 -8.74 5.88 -5.03
N ALA A 4 -7.90 5.63 -4.02
CA ALA A 4 -6.45 5.81 -4.13
C ALA A 4 -5.75 4.68 -4.91
N GLU A 5 -6.36 3.49 -5.01
CA GLU A 5 -5.72 2.28 -5.56
C GLU A 5 -6.30 1.84 -6.92
N LEU A 6 -7.23 2.62 -7.49
CA LEU A 6 -7.80 2.31 -8.81
C LEU A 6 -6.75 2.54 -9.89
N GLY A 7 -6.27 1.45 -10.50
CA GLY A 7 -5.18 1.45 -11.48
C GLY A 7 -3.89 0.80 -11.00
N CYS A 8 -3.84 0.31 -9.75
CA CYS A 8 -2.78 -0.57 -9.27
C CYS A 8 -2.92 -1.98 -9.88
N ASP A 9 -1.81 -2.69 -10.09
CA ASP A 9 -1.82 -4.08 -10.59
C ASP A 9 -2.63 -5.02 -9.66
N HIS A 10 -2.49 -4.80 -8.35
CA HIS A 10 -3.14 -5.58 -7.31
C HIS A 10 -3.52 -4.69 -6.12
N VAL A 11 -4.66 -5.00 -5.48
CA VAL A 11 -5.10 -4.36 -4.24
C VAL A 11 -5.75 -5.40 -3.33
N THR A 12 -5.33 -5.44 -2.06
CA THR A 12 -5.93 -6.30 -1.03
C THR A 12 -6.95 -5.48 -0.25
N VAL A 13 -8.23 -5.82 -0.38
CA VAL A 13 -9.34 -5.03 0.19
C VAL A 13 -10.08 -5.85 1.24
N PRO A 14 -10.39 -5.27 2.42
CA PRO A 14 -11.24 -5.90 3.43
C PRO A 14 -12.62 -6.28 2.89
N GLY A 15 -13.19 -7.38 3.39
CA GLY A 15 -14.45 -7.94 2.86
C GLY A 15 -15.66 -7.01 3.03
N ASP A 16 -15.71 -6.22 4.09
CA ASP A 16 -16.74 -5.21 4.34
C ASP A 16 -16.67 -4.06 3.33
N ILE A 17 -15.46 -3.63 2.96
CA ILE A 17 -15.26 -2.63 1.90
C ILE A 17 -15.62 -3.21 0.53
N LEU A 18 -15.27 -4.46 0.24
CA LEU A 18 -15.72 -5.14 -0.99
C LEU A 18 -17.24 -5.19 -1.08
N PHE A 19 -17.92 -5.46 0.03
CA PHE A 19 -19.38 -5.44 0.09
C PHE A 19 -19.94 -4.03 -0.12
N GLN A 20 -19.38 -3.00 0.51
CA GLN A 20 -19.81 -1.63 0.29
C GLN A 20 -19.62 -1.19 -1.18
N LEU A 21 -18.52 -1.59 -1.81
CA LEU A 21 -18.25 -1.31 -3.22
C LEU A 21 -19.24 -2.01 -4.15
N SER A 22 -19.70 -3.21 -3.82
CA SER A 22 -20.67 -3.94 -4.65
C SER A 22 -22.07 -3.33 -4.64
N LEU A 23 -22.39 -2.52 -3.62
CA LEU A 23 -23.67 -1.82 -3.51
C LEU A 23 -23.70 -0.48 -4.26
N LEU A 24 -22.56 0.01 -4.74
CA LEU A 24 -22.50 1.29 -5.46
C LEU A 24 -23.04 1.16 -6.88
N ASP A 25 -23.88 2.11 -7.29
CA ASP A 25 -24.25 2.26 -8.68
C ASP A 25 -23.08 2.84 -9.48
N TYR A 26 -22.62 2.09 -10.48
CA TYR A 26 -21.52 2.46 -11.36
C TYR A 26 -21.77 3.78 -12.09
N LYS A 27 -23.02 4.09 -12.47
CA LYS A 27 -23.34 5.33 -13.20
C LYS A 27 -23.28 6.55 -12.31
N ALA A 28 -23.77 6.43 -11.07
CA ALA A 28 -23.68 7.49 -10.07
C ALA A 28 -22.27 7.65 -9.50
N ASN A 29 -21.47 6.59 -9.48
CA ASN A 29 -20.07 6.57 -9.02
C ASN A 29 -19.15 5.94 -10.09
N PRO A 30 -18.89 6.65 -11.21
CA PRO A 30 -17.96 6.16 -12.20
C PRO A 30 -16.54 6.13 -11.60
N PRO A 31 -15.72 5.12 -11.93
CA PRO A 31 -14.35 5.11 -11.46
C PRO A 31 -13.60 6.34 -12.01
N PRO A 32 -12.73 6.97 -11.20
CA PRO A 32 -11.84 8.02 -11.68
C PRO A 32 -11.08 7.55 -12.94
N GLY A 33 -11.03 8.41 -13.96
CA GLY A 33 -10.40 8.11 -15.25
C GLY A 33 -11.36 7.80 -16.40
N LEU A 34 -12.65 7.55 -16.13
CA LEU A 34 -13.61 7.16 -17.18
C LEU A 34 -14.01 8.31 -18.13
N THR A 35 -14.03 9.56 -17.66
CA THR A 35 -14.36 10.75 -18.49
C THR A 35 -13.15 11.34 -19.22
N HIS A 36 -11.95 10.86 -18.95
CA HIS A 36 -10.74 11.26 -19.67
C HIS A 36 -10.44 10.29 -20.81
N GLN A 37 -11.41 10.11 -21.71
CA GLN A 37 -11.09 9.71 -23.07
C GLN A 37 -10.20 10.83 -23.65
N ILE A 38 -8.93 10.49 -23.89
CA ILE A 38 -7.93 11.34 -24.56
C ILE A 38 -7.35 12.48 -23.70
N LYS A 39 -6.67 12.15 -22.59
CA LYS A 39 -5.43 12.85 -22.12
C LYS A 39 -4.81 12.27 -20.85
N LEU A 40 -5.48 11.34 -20.15
CA LEU A 40 -4.99 10.77 -18.89
C LEU A 40 -4.65 9.28 -18.93
N VAL A 41 -4.40 8.71 -20.12
CA VAL A 41 -3.88 7.34 -20.27
C VAL A 41 -2.39 7.24 -19.82
N PHE A 42 -1.80 8.35 -19.37
CA PHE A 42 -0.37 8.45 -19.07
C PHE A 42 0.00 8.49 -17.59
N ARG A 43 -0.88 8.09 -16.67
CA ARG A 43 -0.49 8.02 -15.25
C ARG A 43 -0.32 6.62 -14.68
N LEU A 44 -1.00 5.59 -15.18
CA LEU A 44 -0.75 4.21 -14.72
C LEU A 44 -0.76 3.15 -15.84
N SER A 45 -1.27 3.42 -17.04
CA SER A 45 -1.30 2.43 -18.15
C SER A 45 -0.17 2.57 -19.18
N ALA A 46 0.74 3.54 -19.02
CA ALA A 46 1.85 3.79 -19.97
C ALA A 46 3.12 2.94 -19.68
N TRP A 47 2.97 1.84 -18.95
CA TRP A 47 4.09 1.08 -18.37
C TRP A 47 4.86 0.18 -19.34
N TYR A 48 4.37 -0.07 -20.55
CA TYR A 48 5.05 -0.97 -21.47
C TYR A 48 6.23 -0.35 -22.24
N THR A 49 6.45 0.97 -22.15
CA THR A 49 7.47 1.66 -22.97
C THR A 49 8.49 2.53 -22.22
N TRP A 50 8.40 2.70 -20.90
CA TRP A 50 9.38 3.49 -20.15
C TRP A 50 9.85 2.79 -18.86
N PRO A 51 11.15 2.44 -18.76
CA PRO A 51 11.68 1.73 -17.59
C PRO A 51 11.79 2.56 -16.30
N ALA A 52 11.46 3.86 -16.32
CA ALA A 52 11.96 4.81 -15.32
C ALA A 52 10.92 5.55 -14.48
N LEU A 53 9.62 5.33 -14.66
CA LEU A 53 8.59 6.06 -13.91
C LEU A 53 7.72 5.11 -13.07
N ILE A 54 8.35 4.49 -12.07
CA ILE A 54 7.63 3.96 -10.92
C ILE A 54 7.12 5.19 -10.18
N LEU A 55 5.81 5.45 -10.25
CA LEU A 55 5.13 6.40 -9.38
C LEU A 55 5.16 5.84 -7.96
N LEU A 56 6.33 5.95 -7.32
CA LEU A 56 6.49 5.83 -5.88
C LEU A 56 5.57 6.87 -5.22
N PRO A 57 5.05 6.59 -4.01
CA PRO A 57 4.25 7.57 -3.28
C PRO A 57 5.03 8.88 -3.22
N ALA A 58 4.49 9.91 -3.88
CA ALA A 58 5.12 11.22 -3.89
C ALA A 58 5.29 11.69 -2.45
N ALA A 59 6.42 12.32 -2.14
CA ALA A 59 6.55 13.03 -0.88
C ALA A 59 5.36 14.01 -0.74
N GLU A 60 5.00 14.40 0.48
CA GLU A 60 3.80 15.22 0.77
C GLU A 60 3.71 16.55 -0.06
N ASN A 61 4.79 16.94 -0.72
CA ASN A 61 4.91 18.06 -1.65
C ASN A 61 4.65 17.72 -3.14
N GLY A 62 4.22 16.50 -3.46
CA GLY A 62 3.98 16.05 -4.84
C GLY A 62 5.24 15.79 -5.66
N ASN A 63 6.43 15.81 -5.04
CA ASN A 63 7.68 15.50 -5.71
C ASN A 63 7.89 13.98 -5.75
N LEU A 64 8.20 13.45 -6.93
CA LEU A 64 8.54 12.05 -7.09
C LEU A 64 9.85 11.77 -6.36
N SER A 65 9.93 10.63 -5.67
CA SER A 65 11.18 10.15 -5.10
C SER A 65 12.24 10.09 -6.21
N SER A 66 13.38 10.78 -6.03
CA SER A 66 14.47 10.74 -7.00
C SER A 66 14.90 9.30 -7.24
N THR A 67 14.93 8.90 -8.51
CA THR A 67 15.39 7.57 -8.95
C THR A 67 16.90 7.45 -8.95
N ASP A 68 17.63 8.51 -8.60
CA ASP A 68 19.09 8.57 -8.66
C ASP A 68 19.76 7.96 -7.41
N ILE A 69 18.97 7.66 -6.37
CA ILE A 69 19.46 7.08 -5.12
C ILE A 69 19.16 5.58 -5.12
N ASP A 70 20.21 4.76 -5.11
CA ASP A 70 20.06 3.34 -4.79
C ASP A 70 19.87 3.16 -3.29
N HIS A 71 18.63 2.87 -2.89
CA HIS A 71 18.26 2.67 -1.49
C HIS A 71 18.73 1.33 -0.91
N LEU A 72 19.16 0.37 -1.73
CA LEU A 72 19.63 -0.96 -1.30
C LEU A 72 21.15 -1.08 -1.29
N ALA A 73 21.85 -0.17 -1.96
CA ALA A 73 23.30 -0.04 -1.86
C ALA A 73 23.78 0.28 -0.42
N ASP A 74 25.06 0.05 -0.16
CA ASP A 74 25.74 0.36 1.11
C ASP A 74 24.97 -0.11 2.36
N ASN A 75 24.46 -1.35 2.28
CA ASN A 75 23.70 -1.99 3.35
C ASN A 75 22.44 -1.21 3.77
N GLY A 76 21.82 -0.49 2.83
CA GLY A 76 20.57 0.23 3.06
C GLY A 76 20.72 1.53 3.87
N ALA A 77 21.91 2.14 3.91
CA ALA A 77 22.13 3.37 4.65
C ALA A 77 21.21 4.52 4.19
N ALA A 78 21.03 4.68 2.87
CA ALA A 78 20.14 5.66 2.28
C ALA A 78 18.66 5.38 2.60
N LEU A 79 18.24 4.10 2.58
CA LEU A 79 16.90 3.68 3.00
C LEU A 79 16.65 4.00 4.47
N THR A 80 17.60 3.70 5.35
CA THR A 80 17.48 3.94 6.79
C THR A 80 17.28 5.43 7.09
N LYS A 81 18.03 6.30 6.39
CA LYS A 81 17.88 7.76 6.51
C LYS A 81 16.52 8.24 6.00
N ALA A 82 16.02 7.69 4.90
CA ALA A 82 14.72 8.04 4.34
C ALA A 82 13.57 7.62 5.27
N ILE A 83 13.64 6.43 5.85
CA ILE A 83 12.65 5.92 6.82
C ILE A 83 12.60 6.80 8.07
N ALA A 84 13.76 7.21 8.60
CA ALA A 84 13.84 8.05 9.80
C ALA A 84 13.35 9.49 9.57
N ALA A 85 13.36 9.97 8.33
CA ALA A 85 12.90 11.31 7.99
C ALA A 85 11.36 11.42 7.85
N GLY A 86 10.65 10.29 7.71
CA GLY A 86 9.21 10.27 7.52
C GLY A 86 8.42 9.98 8.80
N PRO A 87 7.57 10.91 9.30
CA PRO A 87 6.75 10.64 10.48
C PRO A 87 5.71 9.54 10.25
N VAL A 88 5.33 9.27 9.00
CA VAL A 88 4.40 8.18 8.63
C VAL A 88 5.12 6.83 8.60
N THR A 89 6.36 6.78 8.10
CA THR A 89 7.15 5.55 8.03
C THR A 89 7.56 5.06 9.42
N GLU A 90 7.86 5.97 10.34
CA GLU A 90 8.13 5.62 11.74
C GLU A 90 6.90 5.00 12.44
N ARG A 91 5.70 5.56 12.20
CA ARG A 91 4.45 5.00 12.73
C ARG A 91 4.16 3.61 12.18
N GLY A 92 4.33 3.40 10.88
CA GLY A 92 4.14 2.08 10.26
C GLY A 92 5.10 1.02 10.83
N LEU A 93 6.33 1.40 11.17
CA LEU A 93 7.27 0.49 11.85
C LEU A 93 6.81 0.14 13.26
N PHE A 94 6.22 1.07 14.00
CA PHE A 94 5.66 0.78 15.32
C PHE A 94 4.49 -0.23 15.25
N GLU A 95 3.66 -0.14 14.21
CA GLU A 95 2.57 -1.09 13.98
C GLU A 95 3.05 -2.54 13.78
N LEU A 96 4.31 -2.77 13.36
CA LEU A 96 4.90 -4.11 13.31
C LEU A 96 4.94 -4.80 14.68
N GLU A 97 5.02 -4.02 15.76
CA GLU A 97 5.01 -4.58 17.11
C GLU A 97 3.64 -5.20 17.45
N ALA A 98 2.55 -4.69 16.86
CA ALA A 98 1.24 -5.29 16.98
C ALA A 98 1.19 -6.70 16.36
N PHE A 99 1.89 -6.93 15.24
CA PHE A 99 1.97 -8.25 14.62
C PHE A 99 2.68 -9.27 15.52
N LYS A 100 3.78 -8.89 16.19
CA LYS A 100 4.45 -9.77 17.17
C LYS A 100 3.54 -10.10 18.36
N SER A 101 2.81 -9.10 18.85
CA SER A 101 1.84 -9.30 19.94
C SER A 101 0.75 -10.29 19.52
N ASN A 102 0.22 -10.14 18.31
CA ASN A 102 -0.80 -11.03 17.74
C ASN A 102 -0.30 -12.47 17.57
N GLU A 103 0.97 -12.64 17.17
CA GLU A 103 1.60 -13.97 17.06
C GLU A 103 1.66 -14.67 18.44
N VAL A 104 2.14 -13.95 19.46
CA VAL A 104 2.21 -14.48 20.83
C VAL A 104 0.82 -14.81 21.37
N GLN A 105 -0.17 -13.95 21.13
CA GLN A 105 -1.55 -14.18 21.53
C GLN A 105 -2.11 -15.43 20.85
N SER A 106 -1.94 -15.57 19.53
CA SER A 106 -2.42 -16.72 18.77
C SER A 106 -1.80 -18.02 19.27
N ARG A 107 -0.49 -18.02 19.56
CA ARG A 107 0.20 -19.19 20.14
C ARG A 107 -0.41 -19.58 21.48
N ARG A 108 -0.62 -18.62 22.39
CA ARG A 108 -1.23 -18.89 23.71
C ARG A 108 -2.62 -19.50 23.57
N THR A 109 -3.46 -18.95 22.68
CA THR A 109 -4.81 -19.46 22.44
C THR A 109 -4.77 -20.91 21.92
N ILE A 110 -3.87 -21.22 21.00
CA ILE A 110 -3.69 -22.59 20.50
C ILE A 110 -3.27 -23.52 21.65
N GLU A 111 -2.25 -23.15 22.44
CA GLU A 111 -1.78 -23.95 23.57
C GLU A 111 -2.85 -24.20 24.63
N GLU A 112 -3.71 -23.22 24.91
CA GLU A 112 -4.85 -23.36 25.81
C GLU A 112 -5.87 -24.37 25.31
N ILE A 113 -6.21 -24.31 24.02
CA ILE A 113 -7.11 -25.27 23.39
C ILE A 113 -6.51 -26.68 23.48
N PHE A 114 -5.22 -26.85 23.18
CA PHE A 114 -4.54 -28.15 23.28
C PHE A 114 -4.55 -28.75 24.69
N LYS A 115 -4.55 -27.92 25.75
CA LYS A 115 -4.67 -28.40 27.13
C LYS A 115 -6.05 -28.97 27.46
N GLN A 116 -7.10 -28.53 26.76
CA GLN A 116 -8.47 -29.03 26.98
C GLN A 116 -8.72 -30.41 26.34
N PHE A 117 -7.84 -30.84 25.42
CA PHE A 117 -7.89 -32.17 24.79
C PHE A 117 -6.99 -33.21 25.47
N LYS A 118 -6.38 -32.86 26.60
CA LYS A 118 -5.57 -33.76 27.45
C LYS A 118 -6.34 -34.12 28.71
#